data_AF-A0AAJ1X9C1-F1
#
_entry.id   AF-A0AAJ1X9C1-F1
#
_cell.length_a   1.000
_cell.length_b   1.000
_cell.length_c   1.000
_cell.angle_alpha   90.00
_cell.angle_beta   90.00
_cell.angle_gamma   90.00
#
_symmetry.space_group_name_H-M   'P 1'
#
loop_
_entity.id
_entity.type
_entity.pdbx_description
1 polymer ?
#
loop_
_entity_poly.entity_id
_entity_poly.type
_entity_poly.pdbx_seq_one_letter_code
_entity_poly.pdbx_strand_id
1 'polypeptide(L)'
;SKLVDTKYPELLSTKFDKSKLSVQNDGSVVGIDEQLVSIKEQYKDLFAPKVEGQDPFNKTKTPSGVKNPWSKEHFNLTEQGRIFRENPELAKQLQASI
;
A
#
# COMPACT_ATOMS: atom_id res chain seq x y z
N SER A 1 -13.37 -7.75 -8.30
CA SER A 1 -13.99 -6.56 -8.92
C SER A 1 -12.92 -5.83 -9.71
N LYS A 2 -13.15 -5.39 -10.97
CA LYS A 2 -12.13 -4.72 -11.80
C LYS A 2 -11.94 -3.22 -11.49
N LEU A 3 -12.82 -2.66 -10.64
CA LEU A 3 -12.88 -1.24 -10.27
C LEU A 3 -12.47 -1.02 -8.81
N VAL A 4 -11.29 -1.49 -8.41
CA VAL A 4 -10.82 -1.43 -7.00
C VAL A 4 -10.16 -0.10 -6.64
N ASP A 5 -9.68 0.63 -7.64
CA ASP A 5 -8.84 1.81 -7.55
C ASP A 5 -9.58 3.10 -7.95
N THR A 6 -10.92 3.10 -7.87
CA THR A 6 -11.77 4.23 -8.24
C THR A 6 -12.51 4.80 -7.02
N LYS A 7 -12.69 6.13 -7.03
CA LYS A 7 -13.44 6.86 -5.99
C LYS A 7 -14.95 6.62 -6.09
N TYR A 8 -15.45 6.28 -7.28
CA TYR A 8 -16.88 6.13 -7.59
C TYR A 8 -17.13 4.93 -8.51
N PRO A 9 -17.13 3.69 -7.99
CA PRO A 9 -17.27 2.48 -8.79
C PRO A 9 -18.65 2.38 -9.49
N GLU A 10 -19.73 2.78 -8.81
CA GLU A 10 -21.10 2.76 -9.36
C GLU A 10 -21.27 3.73 -10.53
N LEU A 11 -20.59 4.89 -10.49
CA LEU A 11 -20.65 5.84 -11.60
C LEU A 11 -19.93 5.29 -12.83
N LEU A 12 -18.74 4.72 -12.64
CA LEU A 12 -17.92 4.19 -13.73
C LEU A 12 -18.50 2.93 -14.37
N SER A 13 -19.22 2.10 -13.62
CA SER A 13 -19.89 0.92 -14.18
C SER A 13 -20.88 1.28 -15.30
N THR A 14 -21.54 2.44 -15.20
CA THR A 14 -22.45 2.96 -16.23
C THR A 14 -21.76 3.43 -17.51
N LYS A 15 -20.44 3.64 -17.48
CA LYS A 15 -19.65 4.08 -18.63
C LYS A 15 -19.20 2.93 -19.52
N PHE A 16 -19.29 1.69 -19.05
CA PHE A 16 -18.98 0.52 -19.86
C PHE A 16 -20.09 0.25 -20.88
N ASP A 17 -19.69 0.11 -22.13
CA ASP A 17 -20.60 -0.25 -23.21
C ASP A 17 -20.76 -1.76 -23.26
N LYS A 18 -21.87 -2.24 -22.69
CA LYS A 18 -22.23 -3.67 -22.64
C LYS A 18 -22.40 -4.28 -24.03
N SER A 19 -22.72 -3.50 -25.06
CA SER A 19 -22.88 -4.02 -26.43
C SER A 19 -21.55 -4.41 -27.07
N LYS A 20 -20.45 -3.81 -26.60
CA LYS A 20 -19.08 -4.10 -27.05
C LYS A 20 -18.39 -5.18 -26.22
N LEU A 21 -19.07 -5.76 -25.24
CA LEU A 21 -18.55 -6.85 -24.43
C LEU A 21 -19.01 -8.19 -25.01
N SER A 22 -18.07 -9.10 -25.21
CA SER A 22 -18.36 -10.47 -25.68
C SER A 22 -18.03 -11.46 -24.58
N VAL A 23 -18.95 -12.40 -24.33
CA VAL A 23 -18.75 -13.50 -23.38
C VAL A 23 -18.27 -14.72 -24.15
N GLN A 24 -17.09 -15.22 -23.82
CA GLN A 24 -16.52 -16.43 -24.41
C GLN A 24 -17.10 -17.69 -23.74
N ASN A 25 -16.89 -18.83 -24.39
CA ASN A 25 -17.37 -20.15 -23.95
C ASN A 25 -16.78 -20.61 -22.60
N ASP A 26 -15.67 -20.02 -22.17
CA ASP A 26 -15.03 -20.25 -20.86
C ASP A 26 -15.58 -19.35 -19.75
N GLY A 27 -16.58 -18.50 -20.07
CA GLY A 27 -17.16 -17.52 -19.15
C GLY A 27 -16.33 -16.24 -19.01
N SER A 28 -15.25 -16.07 -19.76
CA SER A 28 -14.46 -14.84 -19.77
C SER A 28 -15.12 -13.75 -20.63
N VAL A 29 -14.98 -12.49 -20.22
CA VAL A 29 -15.54 -11.33 -20.93
C VAL A 29 -14.42 -10.56 -21.63
N VAL A 30 -14.49 -10.47 -22.96
CA VAL A 30 -13.51 -9.76 -23.81
C VAL A 30 -13.97 -8.31 -24.03
N GLY A 31 -13.01 -7.41 -24.25
CA GLY A 31 -13.26 -5.98 -24.52
C GLY A 31 -13.42 -5.12 -23.27
N ILE A 32 -13.55 -5.72 -22.09
CA ILE A 32 -13.70 -4.98 -20.83
C ILE A 32 -12.42 -4.23 -20.44
N ASP A 33 -11.25 -4.80 -20.76
CA ASP A 33 -9.96 -4.22 -20.40
C ASP A 33 -9.61 -3.04 -21.30
N GLU A 34 -9.95 -3.11 -22.59
CA GLU A 34 -9.77 -2.01 -23.54
C GLU A 34 -10.64 -0.78 -23.17
N GLN A 35 -11.91 -1.03 -22.80
CA GLN A 35 -12.78 0.04 -22.28
C GLN A 35 -12.24 0.62 -20.97
N LEU A 36 -11.73 -0.23 -20.07
CA LEU A 36 -11.18 0.21 -18.79
C LEU A 36 -9.94 1.10 -18.98
N VAL A 37 -9.08 0.82 -19.96
CA VAL A 37 -7.96 1.69 -20.33
C VAL A 37 -8.46 3.05 -20.80
N SER A 38 -9.43 3.09 -21.73
CA SER A 38 -10.00 4.35 -22.24
C SER A 38 -10.66 5.18 -21.13
N ILE A 39 -11.40 4.54 -20.23
CA ILE A 39 -12.02 5.18 -19.06
C ILE A 39 -10.94 5.74 -18.11
N LYS A 40 -9.86 5.00 -17.85
CA LYS A 40 -8.75 5.48 -17.02
C LYS A 40 -8.04 6.69 -17.63
N GLU A 41 -7.89 6.73 -18.96
CA GLU A 41 -7.29 7.87 -19.64
C GLU A 41 -8.17 9.11 -19.65
N GLN A 42 -9.48 8.95 -19.89
CA GLN A 42 -10.44 10.06 -19.92
C GLN A 42 -10.77 10.61 -18.53
N TYR A 43 -10.77 9.75 -17.51
CA TYR A 43 -11.23 10.07 -16.17
C TYR A 43 -10.17 9.84 -15.09
N LYS A 44 -8.92 10.23 -15.35
CA LYS A 44 -7.77 10.03 -14.45
C LYS A 44 -8.06 10.45 -13.00
N ASP A 45 -8.77 11.57 -12.82
CA ASP A 45 -9.10 12.13 -11.49
C ASP A 45 -10.09 11.28 -10.69
N LEU A 46 -10.86 10.42 -11.35
CA LEU A 46 -11.80 9.49 -10.71
C LEU A 46 -11.10 8.24 -10.17
N PHE A 47 -9.83 8.02 -10.54
CA PHE A 47 -9.00 6.96 -10.00
C PHE A 47 -8.11 7.49 -8.88
N ALA A 48 -7.83 6.63 -7.90
CA ALA A 48 -6.87 6.94 -6.86
C ALA A 48 -5.46 6.93 -7.48
N PRO A 49 -4.62 7.95 -7.21
CA PRO A 49 -3.23 7.89 -7.62
C PRO A 49 -2.58 6.68 -6.95
N LYS A 50 -1.76 5.95 -7.71
CA LYS A 50 -0.95 4.88 -7.15
C LYS A 50 0.14 5.53 -6.32
N VAL A 51 -0.09 5.62 -5.01
CA VAL A 51 0.91 6.13 -4.06
C VAL A 51 1.95 5.03 -3.92
N GLU A 52 3.04 5.18 -4.66
CA GLU A 52 4.23 4.34 -4.51
C GLU A 52 5.28 5.11 -3.71
N GLY A 53 5.73 4.50 -2.62
CA GLY A 53 6.71 5.08 -1.71
C GLY A 53 6.91 4.16 -0.50
N GLN A 54 8.00 4.36 0.23
CA GLN A 54 8.11 3.76 1.56
C GLN A 54 7.08 4.42 2.49
N ASP A 55 6.39 3.61 3.29
CA ASP A 55 5.56 4.12 4.38
C ASP A 55 6.35 5.14 5.19
N PRO A 56 5.80 6.33 5.47
CA PRO A 56 6.51 7.32 6.26
C PRO A 56 6.85 6.73 7.62
N PHE A 57 8.10 6.91 8.05
CA PHE A 57 8.57 6.45 9.36
C PHE A 57 7.84 7.20 10.47
N ASN A 58 6.70 6.63 10.88
CA ASN A 58 5.83 7.24 11.87
C ASN A 58 6.42 6.97 13.26
N LYS A 59 7.21 7.94 13.76
CA LYS A 59 7.92 7.91 15.06
C LYS A 59 7.01 7.73 16.29
N THR A 60 5.70 7.58 16.10
CA THR A 60 4.66 7.50 17.15
C THR A 60 4.09 6.10 17.34
N LYS A 61 4.49 5.11 16.53
CA LYS A 61 4.20 3.69 16.78
C LYS A 61 5.44 2.96 17.27
N THR A 62 6.06 3.43 18.35
CA THR A 62 6.50 2.43 19.32
C THR A 62 5.21 1.78 19.83
N PRO A 63 5.01 0.46 19.70
CA PRO A 63 3.93 -0.19 20.41
C PRO A 63 4.09 0.21 21.87
N SER A 64 3.08 0.85 22.46
CA SER A 64 3.07 1.21 23.88
C SER A 64 3.51 -0.03 24.67
N GLY A 65 4.73 -0.01 25.22
CA GLY A 65 5.34 -1.13 25.94
C GLY A 65 6.67 -1.65 25.41
N VAL A 66 7.10 -1.34 24.18
CA VAL A 66 8.43 -1.76 23.70
C VAL A 66 9.49 -0.79 24.19
N LYS A 67 10.22 -1.20 25.23
CA LYS A 67 11.36 -0.48 25.79
C LYS A 67 12.51 -0.46 24.79
N ASN A 68 12.61 0.59 23.99
CA ASN A 68 13.73 0.77 23.07
C ASN A 68 15.03 0.99 23.89
N PRO A 69 16.05 0.13 23.77
CA PRO A 69 17.27 0.25 24.56
C PRO A 69 18.16 1.44 24.18
N TRP A 70 17.84 2.19 23.13
CA TRP A 70 18.48 3.47 22.78
C TRP A 70 17.71 4.69 23.31
N SER A 71 16.47 4.54 23.80
CA SER A 71 15.68 5.70 24.23
C SER A 71 16.18 6.25 25.57
N LYS A 72 15.97 7.55 25.82
CA LYS A 72 16.42 8.20 27.07
C LYS A 72 15.80 7.59 28.33
N GLU A 73 14.59 7.05 28.22
CA GLU A 73 13.86 6.45 29.35
C GLU A 73 14.22 4.97 29.60
N HIS A 74 14.76 4.27 28.60
CA HIS A 74 15.00 2.82 28.65
C HIS A 74 16.41 2.40 28.18
N PHE A 75 17.37 3.31 28.27
CA PHE A 75 18.74 3.09 27.81
C PHE A 75 19.40 1.84 28.42
N ASN A 76 19.85 0.89 27.59
CA ASN A 76 20.49 -0.36 28.02
C ASN A 76 21.57 -0.83 27.04
N LEU A 77 22.85 -0.66 27.41
CA LEU A 77 24.02 -1.02 26.59
C LEU A 77 24.15 -2.53 26.32
N THR A 78 23.75 -3.38 27.26
CA THR A 78 23.82 -4.83 27.09
C THR A 78 22.86 -5.29 26.00
N GLU A 79 21.63 -4.79 26.03
CA GLU A 79 20.62 -5.11 25.02
C GLU A 79 20.99 -4.53 23.65
N GLN A 80 21.53 -3.30 23.60
CA GLN A 80 22.07 -2.75 22.34
C GLN A 80 23.13 -3.67 21.73
N GLY A 81 24.08 -4.14 22.54
CA GLY A 81 25.14 -5.05 22.09
C GLY A 81 24.64 -6.42 21.68
N ARG A 82 23.53 -6.90 22.27
CA ARG A 82 22.86 -8.15 21.85
C ARG A 82 22.17 -7.96 20.50
N ILE A 83 21.37 -6.89 20.35
CA ILE A 83 20.64 -6.59 19.12
C ILE A 83 21.59 -6.31 17.95
N PHE A 84 22.71 -5.61 18.16
CA PHE A 84 23.72 -5.41 17.12
C PHE A 84 24.31 -6.73 16.59
N ARG A 85 24.45 -7.74 17.44
CA ARG A 85 24.99 -9.06 17.05
C ARG A 85 23.94 -9.96 16.39
N GLU A 86 22.70 -9.90 16.87
CA GLU A 86 21.61 -10.73 16.36
C GLU A 86 20.96 -10.16 15.10
N ASN A 87 20.71 -8.85 15.08
CA ASN A 87 20.03 -8.17 13.98
C ASN A 87 20.52 -6.71 13.85
N PRO A 88 21.61 -6.48 13.08
CA PRO A 88 22.17 -5.14 12.91
C PRO A 88 21.22 -4.17 12.19
N GLU A 89 20.30 -4.66 11.36
CA GLU A 89 19.28 -3.83 10.70
C GLU A 89 18.24 -3.33 11.70
N LEU A 90 17.78 -4.21 12.61
CA LEU A 90 16.92 -3.82 13.72
C LEU A 90 17.61 -2.84 14.67
N ALA A 91 18.92 -3.01 14.93
CA ALA A 91 19.69 -2.07 15.75
C ALA A 91 19.70 -0.66 15.14
N LYS A 92 19.98 -0.53 13.83
CA LYS A 92 19.92 0.75 13.12
C LYS A 92 18.52 1.36 13.14
N GLN A 93 17.49 0.53 12.96
CA GLN A 93 16.11 0.98 13.01
C GLN A 93 15.73 1.52 14.40
N LEU A 94 16.13 0.80 15.46
CA LEU A 94 15.87 1.23 16.83
C LEU A 94 16.67 2.47 17.21
N GLN A 95 17.93 2.57 16.79
CA GLN A 95 18.77 3.75 16.99
C GLN A 95 18.24 4.98 16.24
N ALA A 96 17.70 4.82 15.04
CA ALA A 96 17.05 5.90 14.28
C ALA A 96 15.68 6.31 14.86
N SER A 97 15.13 5.49 15.77
CA SER A 97 13.81 5.68 16.38
C SER A 97 13.84 6.34 17.77
N ILE A 98 14.95 6.98 18.15
CA ILE A 98 15.15 7.64 19.46
C ILE A 98 15.15 9.17 19.43
#